data_AF-R6ZEJ5-F1
#
_entry.id   AF-R6ZEJ5-F1
#
_cell.length_a   1.000
_cell.length_b   1.000
_cell.length_c   1.000
_cell.angle_alpha   90.00
_cell.angle_beta   90.00
_cell.angle_gamma   90.00
#
_symmetry.space_group_name_H-M   'P 1'
#
loop_
_entity.id
_entity.type
_entity.pdbx_description
1 polymer ?
#
loop_
_entity_poly.entity_id
_entity_poly.type
_entity_poly.pdbx_seq_one_letter_code
_entity_poly.pdbx_strand_id
1 'polypeptide(L)'
;MPAYFSLTFELKKTHDAIGAFCRALIHSGLTFKSGYWGFENDSFEDMIQWNQKKLDENFELGEKEHHSHDYKQFVFDYFDFSEVRLFIMNNQKESTFTFELIVPEDDLGEYEEKENGKYSVQRNTKRMEQLKSLAKNVWIHSSVLAIQTSWECSSCPPAAEKIAAGMKPQAEPFCILNSSSLKNETDFVFESLERNGVLIENITQWNY
;
A
#
# COMPACT_ATOMS: atom_id res chain seq x y z
N MET A 1 -12.69 9.83 10.86
CA MET A 1 -12.00 9.48 9.61
C MET A 1 -12.74 8.28 9.03
N PRO A 2 -12.91 8.19 7.70
CA PRO A 2 -13.38 6.95 7.08
C PRO A 2 -12.35 5.85 7.35
N ALA A 3 -12.78 4.60 7.28
CA ALA A 3 -11.86 3.48 7.36
C ALA A 3 -11.00 3.39 6.09
N TYR A 4 -9.75 2.94 6.23
CA TYR A 4 -8.81 2.85 5.12
C TYR A 4 -8.27 1.44 4.91
N PHE A 5 -8.27 1.03 3.65
CA PHE A 5 -7.53 -0.12 3.15
C PHE A 5 -6.11 0.30 2.79
N SER A 6 -5.11 -0.50 3.16
CA SER A 6 -3.70 -0.23 2.85
C SER A 6 -3.10 -1.22 1.87
N LEU A 7 -2.28 -0.68 0.95
CA LEU A 7 -1.24 -1.42 0.26
C LEU A 7 0.10 -0.98 0.88
N THR A 8 0.70 -1.88 1.62
CA THR A 8 1.97 -1.67 2.30
C THR A 8 3.11 -2.21 1.45
N PHE A 9 4.06 -1.35 1.10
CA PHE A 9 5.25 -1.72 0.31
C PHE A 9 6.50 -1.57 1.17
N GLU A 10 7.36 -2.58 1.12
CA GLU A 10 8.64 -2.56 1.81
C GLU A 10 9.78 -2.36 0.82
N LEU A 11 10.64 -1.36 1.09
CA LEU A 11 11.77 -1.00 0.22
C LEU A 11 13.04 -0.78 1.04
N LYS A 12 14.20 -1.17 0.52
CA LYS A 12 15.48 -0.86 1.17
C LYS A 12 15.70 0.65 1.29
N LYS A 13 16.25 1.08 2.42
CA LYS A 13 16.67 2.47 2.61
C LYS A 13 17.81 2.80 1.65
N THR A 14 17.56 3.75 0.75
CA THR A 14 18.56 4.31 -0.17
C THR A 14 18.27 5.80 -0.36
N HIS A 15 19.27 6.56 -0.82
CA HIS A 15 19.16 8.01 -1.01
C HIS A 15 18.16 8.46 -2.10
N ASP A 16 17.63 7.54 -2.92
CA ASP A 16 16.57 7.83 -3.92
C ASP A 16 15.34 6.93 -3.72
N ALA A 17 15.20 6.29 -2.55
CA ALA A 17 14.13 5.33 -2.30
C ALA A 17 12.74 5.93 -2.55
N ILE A 18 12.48 7.16 -2.07
CA ILE A 18 11.19 7.82 -2.25
C ILE A 18 10.97 8.19 -3.71
N GLY A 19 11.95 8.82 -4.35
CA GLY A 19 11.84 9.26 -5.73
C GLY A 19 11.63 8.09 -6.68
N ALA A 20 12.43 7.04 -6.56
CA ALA A 20 12.30 5.82 -7.36
C ALA A 20 10.92 5.17 -7.17
N PHE A 21 10.44 5.06 -5.94
CA PHE A 21 9.13 4.47 -5.66
C PHE A 21 7.97 5.30 -6.19
N CYS A 22 7.95 6.62 -5.94
CA CYS A 22 6.87 7.49 -6.41
C CYS A 22 6.81 7.54 -7.94
N ARG A 23 7.97 7.50 -8.62
CA ARG A 23 8.02 7.38 -10.08
C ARG A 23 7.50 6.03 -10.58
N ALA A 24 7.74 4.94 -9.84
CA ALA A 24 7.16 3.62 -10.15
C ALA A 24 5.64 3.62 -9.99
N LEU A 25 5.08 4.32 -8.99
CA LEU A 25 3.63 4.51 -8.86
C LEU A 25 3.04 5.26 -10.05
N ILE A 26 3.68 6.35 -10.49
CA ILE A 26 3.23 7.10 -11.67
C ILE A 26 3.27 6.22 -12.92
N HIS A 27 4.38 5.48 -13.11
CA HIS A 27 4.50 4.54 -14.22
C HIS A 27 3.42 3.44 -14.19
N SER A 28 2.94 3.09 -12.99
CA SER A 28 1.89 2.10 -12.78
C SER A 28 0.46 2.65 -12.94
N GLY A 29 0.31 3.95 -13.24
CA GLY A 29 -0.96 4.57 -13.61
C GLY A 29 -1.48 5.64 -12.65
N LEU A 30 -0.79 5.93 -11.55
CA LEU A 30 -1.18 7.03 -10.65
C LEU A 30 -0.78 8.38 -11.25
N THR A 31 -1.58 9.40 -10.98
CA THR A 31 -1.21 10.79 -11.32
C THR A 31 -1.07 11.58 -10.03
N PHE A 32 0.08 12.23 -9.82
CA PHE A 32 0.25 13.10 -8.66
C PHE A 32 -0.73 14.28 -8.74
N LYS A 33 -1.50 14.49 -7.67
CA LYS A 33 -2.50 15.54 -7.58
C LYS A 33 -1.98 16.72 -6.77
N SER A 34 -1.54 16.46 -5.54
CA SER A 34 -1.10 17.48 -4.59
C SER A 34 -0.43 16.85 -3.37
N GLY A 35 0.13 17.67 -2.49
CA GLY A 35 0.35 17.29 -1.09
C GLY A 35 -0.97 17.28 -0.30
N TYR A 36 -0.99 16.55 0.80
CA TYR A 36 -2.13 16.47 1.71
C TYR A 36 -2.04 17.51 2.83
N TRP A 37 -3.17 18.18 3.11
CA TRP A 37 -3.43 19.00 4.29
C TRP A 37 -2.33 20.04 4.63
N GLY A 38 -2.32 21.15 3.88
CA GLY A 38 -1.39 22.27 4.06
C GLY A 38 -0.20 22.27 3.09
N PHE A 39 -0.11 21.25 2.22
CA PHE A 39 0.93 21.10 1.20
C PHE A 39 0.34 21.02 -0.22
N GLU A 40 -0.86 21.57 -0.44
CA GLU A 40 -1.60 21.43 -1.70
C GLU A 40 -0.89 22.09 -2.90
N ASN A 41 -0.06 23.10 -2.64
CA ASN A 41 0.68 23.85 -3.67
C ASN A 41 2.11 23.33 -3.88
N ASP A 42 2.54 22.31 -3.14
CA ASP A 42 3.89 21.77 -3.27
C ASP A 42 4.02 20.97 -4.57
N SER A 43 5.15 21.12 -5.24
CA SER A 43 5.44 20.30 -6.42
C SER A 43 5.81 18.87 -6.02
N PHE A 44 5.58 17.93 -6.94
CA PHE A 44 5.94 16.52 -6.75
C PHE A 44 7.42 16.34 -6.37
N GLU A 45 8.32 17.05 -7.06
CA GLU A 45 9.76 16.96 -6.82
C GLU A 45 10.16 17.58 -5.48
N ASP A 46 9.54 18.70 -5.07
CA ASP A 46 9.81 19.32 -3.77
C ASP A 46 9.40 18.39 -2.63
N MET A 47 8.28 17.69 -2.76
CA MET A 47 7.83 16.72 -1.78
C MET A 47 8.75 15.50 -1.69
N ILE A 48 9.20 14.97 -2.84
CA ILE A 48 10.19 13.88 -2.88
C ILE A 48 11.46 14.29 -2.16
N GLN A 49 12.04 15.45 -2.51
CA GLN A 49 13.28 15.93 -1.92
C GLN A 49 13.14 16.20 -0.42
N TRP A 50 12.03 16.81 -0.01
CA TRP A 50 11.75 17.11 1.38
C TRP A 50 11.64 15.83 2.23
N ASN A 51 10.82 14.88 1.80
CA ASN A 51 10.64 13.63 2.52
C ASN A 51 11.91 12.79 2.52
N GLN A 52 12.64 12.72 1.40
CA GLN A 52 13.89 11.96 1.32
C GLN A 52 14.92 12.53 2.30
N LYS A 53 15.06 13.86 2.35
CA LYS A 53 15.94 14.53 3.31
C LYS A 53 15.57 14.18 4.76
N LYS A 54 14.28 14.25 5.12
CA LYS A 54 13.80 13.88 6.46
C LYS A 54 14.15 12.44 6.81
N LEU A 55 13.93 11.50 5.88
CA LEU A 55 14.22 10.09 6.11
C LEU A 55 15.73 9.80 6.17
N ASP A 56 16.55 10.49 5.38
CA ASP A 56 18.02 10.44 5.46
C ASP A 56 18.53 10.96 6.82
N GLU A 57 17.83 11.92 7.42
CA GLU A 57 18.05 12.42 8.78
C GLU A 57 17.45 11.49 9.87
N ASN A 58 17.00 10.28 9.50
CA ASN A 58 16.39 9.27 10.38
C ASN A 58 15.12 9.72 11.10
N PHE A 59 14.35 10.62 10.49
CA PHE A 59 13.03 10.98 10.99
C PHE A 59 12.14 9.74 11.11
N GLU A 60 11.56 9.51 12.29
CA GLU A 60 10.54 8.49 12.52
C GLU A 60 9.18 9.17 12.64
N LEU A 61 8.18 8.64 11.94
CA LEU A 61 6.80 9.08 12.10
C LEU A 61 6.30 8.55 13.46
N GLY A 62 5.91 9.44 14.38
CA GLY A 62 5.38 9.04 15.70
C GLY A 62 3.93 8.56 15.65
N GLU A 63 3.50 7.78 16.66
CA GLU A 63 2.14 7.19 16.78
C GLU A 63 0.98 8.20 16.82
N LYS A 64 1.25 9.48 17.07
CA LYS A 64 0.25 10.56 17.10
C LYS A 64 0.45 11.46 15.90
N GLU A 65 0.03 10.95 14.75
CA GLU A 65 0.16 11.57 13.44
C GLU A 65 -0.58 12.91 13.40
N HIS A 66 0.16 13.99 13.19
CA HIS A 66 -0.40 15.30 12.89
C HIS A 66 0.52 15.99 11.89
N HIS A 67 -0.06 16.65 10.87
CA HIS A 67 0.65 17.41 9.81
C HIS A 67 1.67 18.43 10.38
N SER A 68 1.54 18.77 11.66
CA SER A 68 2.45 19.65 12.41
C SER A 68 3.88 19.14 12.56
N HIS A 69 4.20 17.91 12.15
CA HIS A 69 5.58 17.40 12.14
C HIS A 69 6.31 17.62 10.80
N ASP A 70 5.74 18.44 9.90
CA ASP A 70 6.32 18.75 8.60
C ASP A 70 6.50 17.52 7.70
N TYR A 71 5.76 16.45 7.97
CA TYR A 71 5.78 15.22 7.18
C TYR A 71 4.72 15.31 6.07
N LYS A 72 5.14 15.18 4.81
CA LYS A 72 4.27 15.43 3.66
C LYS A 72 3.72 14.12 3.12
N GLN A 73 2.40 13.97 3.11
CA GLN A 73 1.73 12.85 2.42
C GLN A 73 1.40 13.27 0.99
N PHE A 74 1.52 12.32 0.05
CA PHE A 74 1.17 12.55 -1.35
C PHE A 74 -0.29 12.17 -1.57
N VAL A 75 -0.99 12.98 -2.36
CA VAL A 75 -2.32 12.66 -2.88
C VAL A 75 -2.19 12.34 -4.36
N PHE A 76 -2.77 11.23 -4.77
CA PHE A 76 -2.81 10.79 -6.15
C PHE A 76 -4.25 10.69 -6.65
N ASP A 77 -4.43 10.94 -7.94
CA ASP A 77 -5.61 10.49 -8.67
C ASP A 77 -5.33 9.10 -9.26
N TYR A 78 -6.28 8.19 -9.09
CA TYR A 78 -6.23 6.83 -9.65
C TYR A 78 -7.65 6.38 -9.98
N PHE A 79 -7.95 6.20 -11.26
CA PHE A 79 -9.29 5.83 -11.75
C PHE A 79 -10.42 6.66 -11.08
N ASP A 80 -11.36 5.98 -10.44
CA ASP A 80 -12.54 6.53 -9.78
C ASP A 80 -12.49 6.40 -8.25
N PHE A 81 -11.29 6.15 -7.69
CA PHE A 81 -11.10 6.22 -6.24
C PHE A 81 -11.30 7.65 -5.75
N SER A 82 -12.04 7.80 -4.66
CA SER A 82 -12.36 9.10 -4.07
C SER A 82 -11.13 9.77 -3.46
N GLU A 83 -10.20 8.97 -2.93
CA GLU A 83 -8.94 9.41 -2.37
C GLU A 83 -7.90 8.30 -2.46
N VAL A 84 -6.67 8.67 -2.86
CA VAL A 84 -5.50 7.80 -2.77
C VAL A 84 -4.38 8.59 -2.12
N ARG A 85 -3.93 8.16 -0.94
CA ARG A 85 -2.86 8.83 -0.19
C ARG A 85 -1.67 7.92 0.01
N LEU A 86 -0.48 8.50 -0.07
CA LEU A 86 0.78 7.82 0.23
C LEU A 86 1.48 8.52 1.38
N PHE A 87 1.89 7.74 2.37
CA PHE A 87 2.87 8.15 3.37
C PHE A 87 3.95 7.08 3.52
N ILE A 88 5.08 7.48 4.07
CA ILE A 88 6.30 6.70 4.22
C ILE A 88 6.69 6.71 5.68
N MET A 89 6.70 5.53 6.28
CA MET A 89 7.18 5.30 7.63
C MET A 89 8.63 4.86 7.61
N ASN A 90 9.35 5.24 8.66
CA ASN A 90 10.71 4.84 8.91
C ASN A 90 10.82 4.33 10.35
N ASN A 91 11.46 3.19 10.51
CA ASN A 91 11.85 2.62 11.79
C ASN A 91 13.37 2.55 11.81
N GLN A 92 14.02 3.23 12.76
CA GLN A 92 15.48 3.32 12.87
C GLN A 92 16.15 1.97 13.07
N LYS A 93 15.42 0.97 13.60
CA LYS A 93 15.94 -0.38 13.81
C LYS A 93 15.87 -1.25 12.57
N GLU A 94 15.14 -0.81 11.55
CA GLU A 94 14.92 -1.57 10.32
C GLU A 94 15.80 -1.04 9.18
N SER A 95 16.16 -1.93 8.26
CA SER A 95 16.98 -1.60 7.07
C SER A 95 16.12 -1.09 5.89
N THR A 96 14.81 -0.96 6.11
CA THR A 96 13.79 -0.69 5.09
C THR A 96 12.91 0.49 5.48
N PHE A 97 12.33 1.14 4.47
CA PHE A 97 11.21 2.04 4.60
C PHE A 97 9.91 1.29 4.29
N THR A 98 8.83 1.72 4.95
CA THR A 98 7.49 1.21 4.70
C THR A 98 6.69 2.30 4.02
N PHE A 99 6.18 2.04 2.83
CA PHE A 99 5.33 2.94 2.08
C PHE A 99 3.89 2.46 2.21
N GLU A 100 3.01 3.30 2.71
CA GLU A 100 1.60 3.01 2.93
C GLU A 100 0.77 3.79 1.93
N LEU A 101 0.26 3.07 0.92
CA LEU A 101 -0.72 3.62 -0.01
C LEU A 101 -2.12 3.24 0.48
N ILE A 102 -2.90 4.23 0.89
CA ILE A 102 -4.23 4.03 1.47
C ILE A 102 -5.33 4.54 0.55
N VAL A 103 -6.45 3.82 0.56
CA VAL A 103 -7.72 4.20 -0.08
C VAL A 103 -8.87 4.00 0.90
N PRO A 104 -9.94 4.81 0.85
CA PRO A 104 -11.11 4.58 1.69
C PRO A 104 -11.70 3.18 1.47
N GLU A 105 -12.06 2.48 2.55
CA GLU A 105 -12.72 1.16 2.45
C GLU A 105 -14.08 1.26 1.76
N ASP A 106 -14.77 2.40 1.91
CA ASP A 106 -16.03 2.69 1.22
C ASP A 106 -15.85 2.67 -0.31
N ASP A 107 -14.64 2.95 -0.83
CA ASP A 107 -14.36 2.81 -2.25
C ASP A 107 -14.29 1.34 -2.69
N LEU A 108 -14.05 0.41 -1.76
CA LEU A 108 -13.95 -1.01 -2.05
C LEU A 108 -15.28 -1.75 -1.80
N GLY A 109 -16.32 -1.04 -1.37
CA GLY A 109 -17.67 -1.56 -1.19
C GLY A 109 -18.61 -1.18 -2.34
N GLU A 110 -19.53 -2.07 -2.67
CA GLU A 110 -20.73 -1.82 -3.47
C GLU A 110 -21.94 -2.03 -2.57
N TYR A 111 -22.75 -0.97 -2.39
CA TYR A 111 -23.92 -1.00 -1.53
C TYR A 111 -25.15 -1.30 -2.37
N GLU A 112 -25.77 -2.44 -2.12
CA GLU A 112 -27.04 -2.84 -2.74
C GLU A 112 -28.15 -2.72 -1.70
N GLU A 113 -29.17 -1.90 -1.99
CA GLU A 113 -30.36 -1.81 -1.16
C GLU A 113 -31.22 -3.06 -1.37
N LYS A 114 -31.46 -3.80 -0.28
CA LYS A 114 -32.37 -4.94 -0.23
C LYS A 114 -33.78 -4.45 0.09
N GLU A 115 -34.77 -5.26 -0.31
CA GLU A 115 -36.14 -5.10 0.18
C GLU A 115 -36.13 -5.03 1.73
N ASN A 116 -36.85 -4.07 2.29
CA ASN A 116 -36.91 -3.68 3.71
C ASN A 116 -35.88 -2.64 4.20
N GLY A 117 -35.22 -1.89 3.30
CA GLY A 117 -34.32 -0.78 3.68
C GLY A 117 -33.03 -1.23 4.36
N LYS A 118 -32.67 -2.50 4.19
CA LYS A 118 -31.37 -3.05 4.61
C LYS A 118 -30.40 -2.95 3.43
N TYR A 119 -29.13 -2.73 3.70
CA TYR A 119 -28.09 -2.77 2.66
C TYR A 119 -27.29 -4.06 2.77
N SER A 120 -26.93 -4.67 1.64
CA SER A 120 -25.75 -5.54 1.56
C SER A 120 -24.59 -4.76 1.02
N VAL A 121 -23.42 -5.01 1.60
CA VAL A 121 -22.14 -4.54 1.07
C VAL A 121 -21.51 -5.74 0.37
N GLN A 122 -21.29 -5.61 -0.93
CA GLN A 122 -20.46 -6.53 -1.70
C GLN A 122 -19.12 -5.86 -1.95
N ARG A 123 -18.07 -6.63 -2.23
CA ARG A 123 -16.79 -6.03 -2.60
C ARG A 123 -16.83 -5.57 -4.04
N ASN A 124 -16.29 -4.38 -4.28
CA ASN A 124 -16.06 -3.86 -5.62
C ASN A 124 -14.89 -4.62 -6.26
N THR A 125 -15.19 -5.74 -6.90
CA THR A 125 -14.18 -6.60 -7.55
C THR A 125 -13.36 -5.83 -8.57
N LYS A 126 -13.98 -4.92 -9.32
CA LYS A 126 -13.28 -4.09 -10.32
C LYS A 126 -12.20 -3.23 -9.67
N ARG A 127 -12.52 -2.55 -8.57
CA ARG A 127 -11.57 -1.69 -7.85
C ARG A 127 -10.47 -2.50 -7.16
N MET A 128 -10.79 -3.67 -6.64
CA MET A 128 -9.76 -4.57 -6.10
C MET A 128 -8.81 -5.07 -7.20
N GLU A 129 -9.31 -5.41 -8.39
CA GLU A 129 -8.47 -5.77 -9.54
C GLU A 129 -7.59 -4.59 -10.02
N GLN A 130 -8.07 -3.35 -9.92
CA GLN A 130 -7.26 -2.15 -10.18
C GLN A 130 -6.10 -2.03 -9.17
N LEU A 131 -6.35 -2.26 -7.87
CA LEU A 131 -5.29 -2.22 -6.86
C LEU A 131 -4.30 -3.37 -7.01
N LYS A 132 -4.78 -4.57 -7.36
CA LYS A 132 -3.94 -5.73 -7.67
C LYS A 132 -3.05 -5.48 -8.88
N SER A 133 -3.61 -4.91 -9.95
CA SER A 133 -2.86 -4.55 -11.15
C SER A 133 -1.78 -3.50 -10.85
N LEU A 134 -2.13 -2.50 -10.03
CA LEU A 134 -1.16 -1.53 -9.51
C LEU A 134 -0.01 -2.21 -8.76
N ALA A 135 -0.32 -3.09 -7.81
CA ALA A 135 0.68 -3.80 -7.02
C ALA A 135 1.61 -4.65 -7.90
N LYS A 136 1.07 -5.33 -8.91
CA LYS A 136 1.86 -6.10 -9.90
C LYS A 136 2.79 -5.20 -10.69
N ASN A 137 2.31 -4.07 -11.18
CA ASN A 137 3.14 -3.12 -11.95
C ASN A 137 4.24 -2.52 -11.08
N VAL A 138 3.93 -2.11 -9.84
CA VAL A 138 4.93 -1.61 -8.89
C VAL A 138 5.96 -2.70 -8.60
N TRP A 139 5.55 -3.94 -8.42
CA TRP A 139 6.48 -5.06 -8.22
C TRP A 139 7.48 -5.19 -9.38
N ILE A 140 7.01 -5.15 -10.62
CA ILE A 140 7.83 -5.29 -11.83
C ILE A 140 8.79 -4.11 -12.00
N HIS A 141 8.30 -2.89 -11.77
CA HIS A 141 9.01 -1.65 -12.11
C HIS A 141 9.73 -0.96 -10.94
N SER A 142 9.80 -1.62 -9.78
CA SER A 142 10.52 -1.10 -8.61
C SER A 142 11.41 -2.17 -7.97
N SER A 143 12.06 -1.83 -6.86
CA SER A 143 12.90 -2.73 -6.08
C SER A 143 12.23 -3.19 -4.77
N VAL A 144 10.90 -3.10 -4.66
CA VAL A 144 10.15 -3.55 -3.47
C VAL A 144 10.47 -5.01 -3.12
N LEU A 145 10.49 -5.29 -1.82
CA LEU A 145 10.82 -6.59 -1.23
C LEU A 145 9.56 -7.40 -0.89
N ALA A 146 8.51 -6.71 -0.46
CA ALA A 146 7.20 -7.26 -0.15
C ALA A 146 6.11 -6.21 -0.44
N ILE A 147 4.95 -6.68 -0.87
CA ILE A 147 3.71 -5.91 -0.94
C ILE A 147 2.66 -6.68 -0.14
N GLN A 148 2.03 -6.03 0.82
CA GLN A 148 1.04 -6.64 1.71
C GLN A 148 -0.21 -5.76 1.77
N THR A 149 -1.38 -6.35 2.01
CA THR A 149 -2.63 -5.61 2.07
C THR A 149 -3.41 -5.89 3.34
N SER A 150 -4.06 -4.86 3.88
CA SER A 150 -4.78 -4.89 5.16
C SER A 150 -5.93 -3.89 5.22
N TRP A 151 -6.92 -4.21 6.06
CA TRP A 151 -8.01 -3.31 6.46
C TRP A 151 -7.58 -2.45 7.67
N GLU A 152 -8.32 -1.37 7.99
CA GLU A 152 -7.90 -0.32 8.93
C GLU A 152 -7.50 -0.82 10.33
N CYS A 153 -8.09 -1.93 10.78
CA CYS A 153 -7.88 -2.50 12.11
C CYS A 153 -7.07 -3.81 12.10
N SER A 154 -6.48 -4.18 10.96
CA SER A 154 -5.67 -5.38 10.87
C SER A 154 -4.32 -5.19 11.59
N SER A 155 -3.67 -6.30 11.92
CA SER A 155 -2.33 -6.25 12.52
C SER A 155 -1.31 -5.64 11.56
N CYS A 156 -0.31 -4.95 12.12
CA CYS A 156 0.80 -4.42 11.34
C CYS A 156 1.47 -5.55 10.53
N PRO A 157 1.67 -5.35 9.22
CA PRO A 157 2.25 -6.38 8.36
C PRO A 157 3.69 -6.69 8.79
N PRO A 158 4.10 -7.97 8.82
CA PRO A 158 5.47 -8.32 9.16
C PRO A 158 6.45 -7.93 8.06
N ALA A 159 7.66 -7.56 8.45
CA ALA A 159 8.73 -7.26 7.50
C ALA A 159 9.12 -8.45 6.61
N ALA A 160 9.60 -8.19 5.40
CA ALA A 160 10.00 -9.17 4.40
C ALA A 160 11.05 -10.15 4.94
N GLU A 161 11.99 -9.68 5.76
CA GLU A 161 12.98 -10.54 6.43
C GLU A 161 12.33 -11.55 7.38
N LYS A 162 11.29 -11.15 8.12
CA LYS A 162 10.53 -12.05 9.02
C LYS A 162 9.71 -13.06 8.22
N ILE A 163 9.13 -12.62 7.09
CA ILE A 163 8.40 -13.50 6.17
C ILE A 163 9.35 -14.56 5.59
N ALA A 164 10.54 -14.15 5.15
CA ALA A 164 11.58 -15.06 4.67
C ALA A 164 12.03 -16.07 5.74
N ALA A 165 11.96 -15.69 7.03
CA ALA A 165 12.21 -16.57 8.17
C ALA A 165 11.01 -17.48 8.54
N GLY A 166 9.90 -17.41 7.81
CA GLY A 166 8.74 -18.29 7.97
C GLY A 166 7.51 -17.65 8.65
N MET A 167 7.55 -16.35 8.97
CA MET A 167 6.36 -15.64 9.45
C MET A 167 5.30 -15.55 8.35
N LYS A 168 4.02 -15.68 8.70
CA LYS A 168 2.93 -15.55 7.72
C LYS A 168 2.81 -14.08 7.27
N PRO A 169 2.72 -13.81 5.96
CA PRO A 169 2.48 -12.46 5.47
C PRO A 169 1.04 -12.03 5.72
N GLN A 170 0.83 -10.72 5.69
CA GLN A 170 -0.49 -10.10 5.69
C GLN A 170 -1.05 -10.10 4.24
N ALA A 171 -2.18 -10.77 4.02
CA ALA A 171 -2.75 -11.03 2.70
C ALA A 171 -4.29 -10.83 2.70
N GLU A 172 -4.73 -9.61 2.99
CA GLU A 172 -6.14 -9.26 3.09
C GLU A 172 -6.54 -8.27 1.98
N PRO A 173 -6.92 -8.72 0.77
CA PRO A 173 -7.02 -10.12 0.35
C PRO A 173 -5.79 -10.65 -0.39
N PHE A 174 -4.71 -9.88 -0.57
CA PHE A 174 -3.54 -10.38 -1.31
C PHE A 174 -2.20 -9.84 -0.83
N CYS A 175 -1.13 -10.51 -1.21
CA CYS A 175 0.24 -10.01 -1.04
C CYS A 175 1.13 -10.45 -2.20
N ILE A 176 2.26 -9.78 -2.40
CA ILE A 176 3.28 -10.12 -3.40
C ILE A 176 4.63 -10.24 -2.72
N LEU A 177 5.30 -11.38 -2.90
CA LEU A 177 6.55 -11.74 -2.23
C LEU A 177 7.54 -12.42 -3.18
N ASN A 178 8.84 -12.36 -2.90
CA ASN A 178 9.88 -13.07 -3.69
C ASN A 178 9.83 -14.59 -3.55
N SER A 179 9.23 -15.09 -2.47
CA SER A 179 9.06 -16.52 -2.23
C SER A 179 8.03 -16.71 -1.13
N SER A 180 7.15 -17.70 -1.28
CA SER A 180 6.13 -18.01 -0.28
C SER A 180 6.52 -19.21 0.58
N SER A 181 6.42 -19.05 1.89
CA SER A 181 6.38 -20.14 2.87
C SER A 181 5.00 -20.81 2.95
N LEU A 182 3.94 -20.20 2.40
CA LEU A 182 2.53 -20.65 2.44
C LEU A 182 2.23 -21.81 1.48
N LYS A 183 3.24 -22.64 1.14
CA LYS A 183 3.06 -23.75 0.19
C LYS A 183 1.96 -24.70 0.69
N ASN A 184 0.92 -24.88 -0.13
CA ASN A 184 -0.18 -25.86 0.04
C ASN A 184 -1.34 -25.45 0.96
N GLU A 185 -1.55 -24.17 1.26
CA GLU A 185 -2.81 -23.74 1.91
C GLU A 185 -3.94 -23.66 0.84
N THR A 186 -5.08 -24.32 1.09
CA THR A 186 -6.20 -24.44 0.14
C THR A 186 -6.96 -23.14 -0.08
N ASP A 187 -6.85 -22.21 0.86
CA ASP A 187 -7.56 -20.94 0.87
C ASP A 187 -6.82 -19.86 0.07
N PHE A 188 -5.72 -20.24 -0.59
CA PHE A 188 -4.88 -19.31 -1.34
C PHE A 188 -4.71 -19.71 -2.80
N VAL A 189 -4.78 -18.71 -3.67
CA VAL A 189 -4.42 -18.80 -5.09
C VAL A 189 -3.07 -18.14 -5.30
N PHE A 190 -2.24 -18.75 -6.14
CA PHE A 190 -0.87 -18.31 -6.39
C PHE A 190 -0.69 -17.98 -7.88
N GLU A 191 -0.17 -16.79 -8.17
CA GLU A 191 0.23 -16.36 -9.51
C GLU A 191 1.73 -16.01 -9.50
N SER A 192 2.51 -16.59 -10.43
CA SER A 192 3.92 -16.24 -10.59
C SER A 192 4.07 -14.95 -11.39
N LEU A 193 4.95 -14.06 -10.91
CA LEU A 193 5.27 -12.78 -11.51
C LEU A 193 6.76 -12.72 -11.89
N GLU A 194 7.14 -11.67 -12.62
CA GLU A 194 8.55 -11.34 -12.84
C GLU A 194 9.28 -11.02 -11.52
N ARG A 195 10.62 -10.86 -11.59
CA ARG A 195 11.48 -10.66 -10.41
C ARG A 195 11.31 -11.75 -9.33
N ASN A 196 10.96 -12.98 -9.72
CA ASN A 196 10.62 -14.08 -8.81
C ASN A 196 9.45 -13.78 -7.86
N GLY A 197 8.58 -12.84 -8.23
CA GLY A 197 7.41 -12.53 -7.42
C GLY A 197 6.37 -13.64 -7.45
N VAL A 198 5.65 -13.79 -6.36
CA VAL A 198 4.46 -14.62 -6.26
C VAL A 198 3.37 -13.74 -5.67
N LEU A 199 2.33 -13.48 -6.44
CA LEU A 199 1.08 -12.95 -5.93
C LEU A 199 0.33 -14.09 -5.24
N ILE A 200 -0.09 -13.83 -4.00
CA ILE A 200 -0.80 -14.76 -3.15
C ILE A 200 -2.14 -14.11 -2.80
N GLU A 201 -3.24 -14.72 -3.21
CA GLU A 201 -4.58 -14.21 -2.95
C GLU A 201 -5.30 -15.13 -1.98
N ASN A 202 -5.81 -14.58 -0.88
CA ASN A 202 -6.70 -15.30 0.02
C ASN A 202 -8.12 -15.25 -0.54
N ILE A 203 -8.67 -16.38 -0.99
CA ILE A 203 -10.02 -16.41 -1.60
C ILE A 203 -11.15 -16.30 -0.58
N THR A 204 -10.90 -16.69 0.68
CA THR A 204 -11.84 -16.43 1.80
C THR A 204 -11.88 -14.95 2.14
N GLN A 205 -10.79 -14.27 1.78
CA GLN A 205 -10.65 -12.84 1.57
C GLN A 205 -11.91 -12.17 1.07
N TRP A 206 -12.37 -12.60 -0.11
CA TRP A 206 -13.13 -11.78 -1.05
C TRP A 206 -14.63 -11.63 -0.77
N ASN A 207 -15.21 -12.43 0.12
CA ASN A 207 -16.66 -12.45 0.35
C ASN A 207 -16.96 -12.22 1.84
N TYR A 208 -17.79 -11.21 2.15
CA TYR A 208 -18.39 -11.00 3.48
C TYR A 208 -19.70 -11.76 3.63
#